data_AF-A0A800GI52-F1
#
_entry.id   AF-A0A800GI52-F1
#
_cell.length_a   1.000
_cell.length_b   1.000
_cell.length_c   1.000
_cell.angle_alpha   90.00
_cell.angle_beta   90.00
_cell.angle_gamma   90.00
#
_symmetry.space_group_name_H-M   'P 1'
#
loop_
_entity.id
_entity.type
_entity.pdbx_description
1 polymer ?
#
loop_
_entity_poly.entity_id
_entity_poly.type
_entity_poly.pdbx_seq_one_letter_code
_entity_poly.pdbx_strand_id
1 'polypeptide(L)'
;MTNFRPLHLLKGEQSEQLACNYLLQQGLSVIAKNFRCQYGELDLIMQDADTLVIVEVRFRKSNKYGGALESITPKKQSRIIATTQYYLMRNNWHNAIRFDVITLSGNMDIHWIKNAFQ
;
A
#
# COMPACT_ATOMS: atom_id res chain seq x y z
N MET A 1 -17.45 -9.42 -22.97
CA MET A 1 -17.84 -8.05 -22.57
C MET A 1 -16.69 -7.43 -21.81
N THR A 2 -15.86 -6.63 -22.47
CA THR A 2 -14.69 -5.98 -21.88
C THR A 2 -15.13 -4.78 -21.07
N ASN A 3 -15.07 -4.89 -19.74
CA ASN A 3 -15.26 -3.76 -18.84
C ASN A 3 -14.18 -2.70 -19.12
N PHE A 4 -14.58 -1.57 -19.71
CA PHE A 4 -13.72 -0.40 -19.85
C PHE A 4 -13.40 0.14 -18.44
N ARG A 5 -12.18 -0.11 -17.96
CA ARG A 5 -11.66 0.52 -16.75
C ARG A 5 -11.20 1.95 -17.09
N PRO A 6 -11.70 3.00 -16.41
CA PRO A 6 -11.23 4.36 -16.63
C PRO A 6 -9.70 4.49 -16.51
N LEU A 7 -9.08 5.35 -17.33
CA LEU A 7 -7.63 5.60 -17.41
C LEU A 7 -6.92 5.87 -16.08
N HIS A 8 -7.64 6.38 -15.07
CA HIS A 8 -7.10 6.57 -13.71
C HIS A 8 -6.92 5.23 -12.96
N LEU A 9 -7.76 4.22 -13.21
CA LEU A 9 -7.64 2.88 -12.60
C LEU A 9 -6.51 2.06 -13.24
N LEU A 10 -6.25 2.25 -14.53
CA LEU A 10 -5.05 1.70 -15.19
C LEU A 10 -3.76 2.21 -14.55
N LYS A 11 -3.76 3.45 -14.03
CA LYS A 11 -2.64 3.98 -13.23
C LYS A 11 -2.53 3.33 -11.86
N GLY A 12 -3.64 2.93 -11.24
CA GLY A 12 -3.66 2.25 -9.93
C GLY A 12 -2.95 0.89 -9.99
N GLU A 13 -3.44 -0.04 -10.80
CA GLU A 13 -2.84 -1.38 -10.93
C GLU A 13 -1.37 -1.33 -11.40
N GLN A 14 -1.04 -0.44 -12.35
CA GLN A 14 0.35 -0.27 -12.79
C GLN A 14 1.24 0.28 -11.67
N SER A 15 0.75 1.24 -10.89
CA SER A 15 1.47 1.81 -9.74
C SER A 15 1.70 0.76 -8.66
N GLU A 16 0.69 -0.04 -8.34
CA GLU A 16 0.80 -1.14 -7.38
C GLU A 16 1.79 -2.20 -7.86
N GLN A 17 1.77 -2.55 -9.15
CA GLN A 17 2.72 -3.52 -9.70
C GLN A 17 4.16 -3.00 -9.69
N LEU A 18 4.37 -1.71 -10.01
CA LEU A 18 5.69 -1.08 -9.92
C LEU A 18 6.18 -1.02 -8.47
N ALA A 19 5.32 -0.63 -7.53
CA ALA A 19 5.63 -0.61 -6.10
C ALA A 19 6.00 -2.01 -5.59
N CYS A 20 5.22 -3.03 -5.96
CA CYS A 20 5.47 -4.42 -5.61
C CYS A 20 6.82 -4.89 -6.15
N ASN A 21 7.13 -4.63 -7.42
CA ASN A 21 8.40 -5.01 -8.03
C ASN A 21 9.59 -4.32 -7.36
N TYR A 22 9.45 -3.03 -7.06
CA TYR A 22 10.46 -2.27 -6.33
C TYR A 22 10.72 -2.89 -4.95
N LEU A 23 9.69 -3.20 -4.17
CA LEU A 23 9.84 -3.80 -2.84
C LEU A 23 10.45 -5.20 -2.88
N LEU A 24 10.10 -6.01 -3.88
CA LEU A 24 10.76 -7.30 -4.13
C LEU A 24 12.26 -7.12 -4.35
N GLN A 25 12.67 -6.11 -5.14
CA GLN A 25 14.08 -5.78 -5.35
C GLN A 25 14.77 -5.25 -4.09
N GLN A 26 14.02 -4.66 -3.15
CA GLN A 26 14.53 -4.27 -1.83
C GLN A 26 14.60 -5.43 -0.83
N GLY A 27 14.26 -6.65 -1.24
CA GLY A 27 14.37 -7.86 -0.41
C GLY A 27 13.11 -8.23 0.37
N LEU A 28 11.99 -7.53 0.17
CA LEU A 28 10.72 -7.91 0.78
C LEU A 28 10.08 -9.06 -0.01
N SER A 29 9.26 -9.86 0.66
CA SER A 29 8.43 -10.90 0.03
C SER A 29 6.97 -10.47 -0.04
N VAL A 30 6.28 -10.83 -1.12
CA VAL A 30 4.83 -10.54 -1.26
C VAL A 30 4.03 -11.59 -0.51
N ILE A 31 3.14 -11.18 0.38
CA ILE A 31 2.15 -12.05 1.03
C ILE A 31 0.81 -11.96 0.30
N ALA A 32 0.33 -10.74 0.03
CA ALA A 32 -0.92 -10.51 -0.68
C ALA A 32 -0.93 -9.14 -1.38
N LYS A 33 -1.80 -9.01 -2.39
CA LYS A 33 -2.06 -7.76 -3.10
C LYS A 33 -3.57 -7.54 -3.15
N ASN A 34 -4.03 -6.29 -3.14
CA ASN A 34 -5.43 -5.92 -3.27
C ASN A 34 -6.35 -6.67 -2.28
N PHE A 35 -5.91 -6.84 -1.03
CA PHE A 35 -6.71 -7.52 -0.01
C PHE A 35 -7.92 -6.66 0.37
N ARG A 36 -9.12 -7.26 0.42
CA ARG A 36 -10.38 -6.56 0.70
C ARG A 36 -11.18 -7.29 1.78
N CYS A 37 -11.82 -6.52 2.65
CA CYS A 37 -12.80 -7.01 3.60
C CYS A 37 -13.87 -5.95 3.89
N GLN A 38 -14.79 -6.23 4.81
CA GLN A 38 -15.86 -5.30 5.20
C GLN A 38 -15.37 -3.96 5.78
N TYR A 39 -14.14 -3.90 6.28
CA TYR A 39 -13.57 -2.68 6.88
C TYR A 39 -12.82 -1.80 5.86
N GLY A 40 -12.38 -2.37 4.73
CA GLY A 40 -11.59 -1.65 3.75
C GLY A 40 -10.74 -2.53 2.85
N GLU A 41 -9.69 -1.91 2.32
CA GLU A 41 -8.74 -2.52 1.38
C GLU A 41 -7.30 -2.23 1.83
N LEU A 42 -6.39 -3.16 1.53
CA LEU A 42 -4.94 -3.02 1.67
C LEU A 42 -4.31 -3.26 0.29
N ASP A 43 -3.51 -2.31 -0.20
CA ASP A 43 -2.93 -2.39 -1.54
C ASP A 43 -1.91 -3.53 -1.62
N LEU A 44 -0.92 -3.53 -0.72
CA LEU A 44 0.08 -4.59 -0.61
C LEU A 44 0.26 -5.02 0.84
N ILE A 45 0.40 -6.33 1.03
CA ILE A 45 0.82 -6.97 2.27
C ILE A 45 2.14 -7.69 1.95
N MET A 46 3.21 -7.25 2.61
CA MET A 46 4.57 -7.70 2.36
C MET A 46 5.19 -8.24 3.65
N GLN A 47 6.29 -8.97 3.52
CA GLN A 47 7.10 -9.46 4.62
C GLN A 47 8.51 -8.89 4.53
N ASP A 48 8.99 -8.32 5.63
CA ASP A 48 10.36 -7.81 5.83
C ASP A 48 10.94 -8.53 7.06
N ALA A 49 11.69 -9.62 6.82
CA ALA A 49 12.07 -10.59 7.85
C ALA A 49 10.84 -11.05 8.67
N ASP A 50 10.81 -10.77 9.97
CA ASP A 50 9.71 -11.13 10.87
C ASP A 50 8.61 -10.06 10.95
N THR A 51 8.68 -9.01 10.13
CA THR A 51 7.71 -7.89 10.16
C THR A 51 6.69 -8.02 9.04
N LEU A 52 5.40 -7.91 9.38
CA LEU A 52 4.33 -7.72 8.41
C LEU A 52 4.29 -6.26 7.99
N VAL A 53 4.46 -5.99 6.71
CA VAL A 53 4.50 -4.63 6.18
C VAL A 53 3.26 -4.39 5.34
N ILE A 54 2.40 -3.50 5.83
CA ILE A 54 1.22 -3.03 5.11
C ILE A 54 1.62 -1.80 4.33
N VAL A 55 1.53 -1.85 3.00
CA VAL A 55 1.98 -0.75 2.13
C VAL A 55 0.79 -0.16 1.39
N GLU A 56 0.59 1.14 1.56
CA GLU A 56 -0.32 1.95 0.76
C GLU A 56 0.43 2.57 -0.43
N VAL A 57 -0.13 2.46 -1.64
CA VAL A 57 0.51 2.92 -2.88
C VAL A 57 -0.20 4.16 -3.43
N ARG A 58 0.55 5.26 -3.58
CA ARG A 58 0.01 6.55 -4.04
C ARG A 58 0.68 7.05 -5.30
N PHE A 59 -0.10 7.27 -6.35
CA PHE A 59 0.37 8.00 -7.54
C PHE A 59 0.18 9.51 -7.37
N ARG A 60 1.25 10.29 -7.51
CA ARG A 60 1.23 11.75 -7.51
C ARG A 60 1.17 12.30 -8.93
N LYS A 61 0.14 13.11 -9.22
CA LYS A 61 0.02 13.81 -10.50
C LYS A 61 0.86 15.09 -10.59
N SER A 62 1.16 15.74 -9.46
CA SER A 62 2.06 16.89 -9.40
C SER A 62 2.74 16.98 -8.03
N ASN A 63 3.89 17.66 -7.95
CA ASN A 63 4.58 17.96 -6.68
C ASN A 63 3.92 19.11 -5.87
N LYS A 64 2.83 19.71 -6.35
CA LYS A 64 2.28 20.97 -5.81
C LYS A 64 1.20 20.81 -4.73
N TYR A 65 0.80 19.59 -4.36
CA TYR A 65 -0.20 19.36 -3.31
C TYR A 65 0.27 18.30 -2.34
N GLY A 66 0.15 18.64 -1.05
CA GLY A 66 0.29 17.85 0.18
C GLY A 66 1.19 16.61 0.19
N GLY A 67 2.05 16.50 1.19
CA GLY A 67 2.97 15.36 1.33
C GLY A 67 2.24 14.00 1.27
N ALA A 68 2.96 12.93 0.92
CA ALA A 68 2.43 11.55 0.93
C ALA A 68 1.59 11.26 2.17
N LEU A 69 2.13 11.66 3.33
CA LEU A 69 1.54 11.46 4.65
C LEU A 69 0.26 12.27 4.84
N GLU A 70 0.17 13.48 4.30
CA GLU A 70 -1.06 14.29 4.36
C GLU A 70 -2.21 13.63 3.58
N SER A 71 -1.89 12.89 2.51
CA SER A 71 -2.87 12.12 1.75
C SER A 71 -3.35 10.85 2.47
N ILE A 72 -2.64 10.42 3.52
CA ILE A 72 -3.04 9.33 4.42
C ILE A 72 -3.68 9.97 5.65
N THR A 73 -4.87 10.54 5.44
CA THR A 73 -5.64 11.20 6.49
C THR A 73 -5.89 10.27 7.69
N PRO A 74 -6.15 10.80 8.90
CA PRO A 74 -6.45 9.97 10.07
C PRO A 74 -7.58 8.96 9.82
N LYS A 75 -8.64 9.38 9.11
CA LYS A 75 -9.73 8.49 8.71
C LYS A 75 -9.26 7.32 7.84
N LYS A 76 -8.31 7.57 6.94
CA LYS A 76 -7.73 6.51 6.11
C LYS A 76 -6.80 5.59 6.92
N GLN A 77 -5.98 6.14 7.82
CA GLN A 77 -5.16 5.35 8.75
C GLN A 77 -6.03 4.40 9.57
N SER A 78 -7.10 4.89 10.19
CA SER A 78 -8.02 4.04 10.97
C SER A 78 -8.63 2.89 10.16
N ARG A 79 -8.94 3.11 8.87
CA ARG A 79 -9.45 2.06 7.99
C ARG A 79 -8.38 1.02 7.66
N ILE A 80 -7.16 1.45 7.38
CA ILE A 80 -6.03 0.55 7.13
C ILE A 80 -5.76 -0.31 8.37
N ILE A 81 -5.74 0.31 9.56
CA ILE A 81 -5.54 -0.38 10.84
C ILE A 81 -6.64 -1.40 11.08
N ALA A 82 -7.92 -1.04 10.94
CA ALA A 82 -9.04 -1.97 11.13
C ALA A 82 -9.01 -3.13 10.12
N THR A 83 -8.66 -2.86 8.87
CA THR A 83 -8.52 -3.89 7.82
C THR A 83 -7.35 -4.83 8.12
N THR A 84 -6.25 -4.29 8.65
CA THR A 84 -5.08 -5.06 9.09
C THR A 84 -5.42 -5.95 10.27
N GLN A 85 -6.10 -5.44 11.30
CA GLN A 85 -6.57 -6.25 12.44
C GLN A 85 -7.41 -7.44 11.98
N TYR A 86 -8.33 -7.21 11.04
CA TYR A 86 -9.11 -8.29 10.46
C TYR A 86 -8.26 -9.31 9.68
N TYR A 87 -7.23 -8.85 8.97
CA TYR A 87 -6.27 -9.74 8.31
C TYR A 87 -5.51 -10.61 9.33
N LEU A 88 -5.01 -10.02 10.41
CA LEU A 88 -4.26 -10.74 11.46
C LEU A 88 -5.10 -11.83 12.12
N MET A 89 -6.36 -11.53 12.46
CA MET A 89 -7.29 -12.49 13.06
C MET A 89 -7.49 -13.74 12.21
N ARG A 90 -7.40 -13.62 10.87
CA ARG A 90 -7.58 -14.76 9.95
C ARG A 90 -6.30 -15.52 9.64
N ASN A 91 -5.14 -14.88 9.78
CA ASN A 91 -3.85 -15.44 9.33
C ASN A 91 -2.89 -15.75 10.48
N ASN A 92 -3.31 -15.54 11.74
CA ASN A 92 -2.56 -15.90 12.95
C ASN A 92 -1.13 -15.33 12.98
N TRP A 93 -0.98 -14.07 12.55
CA TRP A 93 0.30 -13.35 12.59
C TRP A 93 0.46 -12.63 13.93
N HIS A 94 1.57 -12.89 14.62
CA HIS A 94 1.83 -12.40 15.98
C HIS A 94 3.07 -11.52 16.11
N ASN A 95 3.81 -11.33 15.02
CA ASN A 95 5.05 -10.55 15.02
C ASN A 95 4.78 -9.06 14.76
N ALA A 96 5.85 -8.28 14.67
CA ALA A 96 5.80 -6.84 14.41
C ALA A 96 5.00 -6.51 13.14
N ILE A 97 4.35 -5.36 13.16
CA ILE A 97 3.60 -4.81 12.03
C ILE A 97 4.13 -3.41 11.77
N ARG A 98 4.27 -3.08 10.48
CA ARG A 98 4.71 -1.78 10.03
C ARG A 98 3.78 -1.27 8.94
N PHE A 99 3.41 0.01 9.02
CA PHE A 99 2.63 0.68 7.98
C PHE A 99 3.54 1.59 7.17
N ASP A 100 3.67 1.29 5.88
CA ASP A 100 4.51 2.00 4.93
C ASP A 100 3.67 2.70 3.87
N VAL A 101 4.25 3.72 3.25
CA VAL A 101 3.67 4.38 2.07
C VAL A 101 4.71 4.39 0.95
N ILE A 102 4.29 3.97 -0.23
CA ILE A 102 5.03 4.21 -1.46
C ILE A 102 4.34 5.31 -2.24
N THR A 103 5.12 6.31 -2.68
CA THR A 103 4.64 7.27 -3.67
C THR A 103 5.36 7.14 -4.99
N LEU A 104 4.60 7.11 -6.08
CA LEU A 104 5.11 7.14 -7.45
C LEU A 104 4.72 8.46 -8.13
N SER A 105 5.56 8.96 -9.02
CA SER A 105 5.25 10.11 -9.89
C SER A 105 5.35 9.76 -11.38
N GLY A 106 4.92 10.69 -12.24
CA GLY A 106 4.86 10.48 -13.69
C GLY A 106 6.20 10.22 -14.38
N ASN A 107 7.33 10.52 -13.72
CA ASN A 107 8.69 10.18 -14.15
C ASN A 107 9.21 8.86 -13.57
N MET A 108 8.33 8.03 -12.99
CA MET A 108 8.67 6.76 -12.35
C MET A 108 9.55 6.87 -11.10
N ASP A 109 9.69 8.06 -10.51
CA ASP A 109 10.37 8.17 -9.21
C ASP A 109 9.53 7.47 -8.15
N ILE A 110 10.19 6.60 -7.39
CA ILE A 110 9.61 5.86 -6.28
C ILE A 110 10.20 6.40 -4.98
N HIS A 111 9.34 6.82 -4.07
CA HIS A 111 9.71 7.16 -2.70
C HIS A 111 9.03 6.21 -1.74
N TRP A 112 9.82 5.51 -0.93
CA TRP A 112 9.35 4.60 0.10
C TRP A 112 9.53 5.23 1.47
N ILE A 113 8.40 5.50 2.13
CA ILE A 113 8.34 6.05 3.48
C ILE A 113 8.00 4.90 4.41
N LYS A 114 9.00 4.46 5.18
CA LYS A 114 8.83 3.42 6.20
C LYS A 114 8.20 4.01 7.46
N ASN A 115 7.40 3.23 8.17
CA ASN A 115 6.73 3.65 9.41
C ASN A 115 5.97 4.97 9.23
N ALA A 116 5.20 5.07 8.15
CA ALA A 116 4.47 6.27 7.76
C ALA A 116 3.43 6.70 8.81
N PHE A 117 2.87 5.73 9.55
CA PHE A 117 1.97 5.95 10.69
C PHE A 117 1.95 4.69 11.60
N GLN A 118 1.23 4.78 12.72
CA GLN A 118 1.11 3.72 13.74
C GLN A 118 -0.37 3.46 14.09
#